data_AF-A0AAU4KC81-F1
#
_entry.id   AF-A0AAU4KC81-F1
#
_cell.length_a   1.000
_cell.length_b   1.000
_cell.length_c   1.000
_cell.angle_alpha   90.00
_cell.angle_beta   90.00
_cell.angle_gamma   90.00
#
_symmetry.space_group_name_H-M   'P 1'
#
loop_
_entity.id
_entity.type
_entity.pdbx_description
1 polymer ?
#
loop_
_entity_poly.entity_id
_entity_poly.type
_entity_poly.pdbx_seq_one_letter_code
_entity_poly.pdbx_strand_id
1 'polypeptide(L)' 'MAKWFFEPGHTAAEFRARHMMVTYVRGQLKNVHGLLEVDADEPEKARVEATVDATQVYTGRSAPARRPPPQC' A
#
# COMPACT_ATOMS: atom_id res chain seq x y z
N MET A 1 -9.96 -23.96 4.76
CA MET A 1 -9.06 -22.81 5.09
C MET A 1 -7.68 -22.90 4.42
N ALA A 2 -7.35 -21.96 3.55
CA ALA A 2 -6.02 -21.73 2.96
C ALA A 2 -5.44 -20.39 3.41
N LYS A 3 -4.12 -20.33 3.61
CA LYS A 3 -3.38 -19.14 4.04
C LYS A 3 -2.34 -18.75 3.01
N TRP A 4 -2.44 -17.51 2.53
CA TRP A 4 -1.58 -16.93 1.50
C TRP A 4 -0.80 -15.77 2.08
N PHE A 5 0.46 -15.59 1.67
CA PHE A 5 1.29 -14.47 2.12
C PHE A 5 1.54 -13.50 0.96
N PHE A 6 1.53 -12.21 1.26
CA PHE A 6 1.86 -11.19 0.28
C PHE A 6 3.38 -11.17 0.06
N GLU A 7 3.79 -11.46 -1.17
CA GLU A 7 5.18 -11.36 -1.58
C GLU A 7 5.51 -9.87 -1.82
N PRO A 8 6.52 -9.30 -1.15
CA PRO A 8 6.76 -7.85 -1.16
C PRO A 8 7.10 -7.25 -2.54
N GLY A 9 7.73 -8.03 -3.42
CA GLY A 9 8.17 -7.58 -4.75
C GLY A 9 7.04 -7.47 -5.79
N HIS A 10 5.97 -8.23 -5.63
CA HIS A 10 4.86 -8.32 -6.59
C HIS A 10 3.51 -7.89 -6.00
N THR A 11 3.51 -7.34 -4.78
CA THR A 11 2.30 -6.83 -4.13
C THR A 11 2.42 -5.33 -3.85
N ALA A 12 1.35 -4.59 -4.12
CA ALA A 12 1.25 -3.17 -3.79
C ALA A 12 -0.15 -2.83 -3.26
N ALA A 13 -0.20 -1.89 -2.31
CA ALA A 13 -1.44 -1.25 -1.91
C ALA A 13 -1.63 0.02 -2.75
N GLU A 14 -2.58 -0.01 -3.67
CA GLU A 14 -2.87 1.09 -4.60
C GLU A 14 -4.06 1.93 -4.15
N PHE A 15 -4.00 3.22 -4.46
CA PHE A 15 -5.09 4.15 -4.20
C PHE A 15 -5.23 5.19 -5.30
N ARG A 16 -6.38 5.86 -5.31
CA ARG A 16 -6.60 7.06 -6.10
C ARG A 16 -7.36 8.11 -5.30
N ALA A 17 -6.99 9.36 -5.50
CA ALA A 17 -7.68 10.51 -4.93
C ALA A 17 -8.07 11.49 -6.05
N ARG A 18 -9.20 12.18 -5.91
CA ARG A 18 -9.58 13.25 -6.83
C ARG A 18 -8.73 14.48 -6.57
N HIS A 19 -8.18 15.07 -7.63
CA HIS A 19 -7.51 16.36 -7.61
C HIS A 19 -8.41 17.39 -8.31
N MET A 20 -8.81 18.41 -7.55
CA MET A 20 -9.71 19.48 -8.00
C MET A 20 -11.00 18.97 -8.65
N MET A 21 -11.50 17.79 -8.23
CA MET A 21 -12.69 17.11 -8.79
C MET A 21 -12.62 16.69 -10.26
N VAL A 22 -11.55 17.06 -10.98
CA VAL A 22 -11.43 16.86 -12.43
C VAL A 22 -10.53 15.67 -12.76
N THR A 23 -9.41 15.52 -12.05
CA THR A 23 -8.41 14.50 -12.36
C THR A 23 -8.25 13.52 -11.20
N TYR A 24 -7.70 12.34 -11.48
CA TYR A 24 -7.34 11.36 -10.45
C TYR A 24 -5.82 11.32 -10.31
N VAL A 25 -5.34 11.57 -9.10
CA VAL A 25 -3.97 11.23 -8.71
C VAL A 25 -3.98 9.77 -8.26
N ARG A 26 -3.14 8.95 -8.88
CA ARG A 26 -2.92 7.56 -8.50
C ARG A 26 -1.67 7.47 -7.62
N GLY A 27 -1.72 6.61 -6.62
CA GLY A 27 -0.57 6.34 -5.78
C GLY A 27 -0.50 4.89 -5.36
N GLN A 28 0.67 4.50 -4.86
CA GLN A 28 0.97 3.14 -4.43
C GLN A 28 1.90 3.14 -3.22
N LEU A 29 1.75 2.11 -2.40
CA LEU A 29 2.66 1.71 -1.33
C LEU A 29 3.16 0.30 -1.67
N LYS A 30 4.46 0.17 -1.91
CA LYS A 30 5.13 -1.11 -2.19
C LYS A 30 5.61 -1.76 -0.89
N ASN A 31 6.19 -2.96 -0.98
CA ASN A 31 6.68 -3.72 0.16
C ASN A 31 5.57 -4.00 1.19
N VAL A 32 4.42 -4.46 0.69
CA VAL A 32 3.31 -4.85 1.56
C VAL A 32 3.67 -6.18 2.22
N HIS A 33 3.57 -6.24 3.54
CA HIS A 33 3.76 -7.47 4.30
C HIS A 33 2.43 -7.88 4.91
N GLY A 34 2.05 -9.15 4.79
CA GLY A 34 0.77 -9.59 5.32
C GLY A 34 0.34 -10.95 4.83
N LEU A 35 -0.92 -11.28 5.12
CA LEU A 35 -1.53 -12.55 4.78
C LEU A 35 -3.03 -12.41 4.45
N LEU A 36 -3.51 -13.41 3.71
CA LEU A 36 -4.90 -13.62 3.36
C LEU A 36 -5.31 -15.03 3.81
N GLU A 37 -6.35 -15.11 4.63
CA GLU A 37 -7.00 -16.36 5.06
C GLU A 37 -8.35 -16.47 4.37
N VAL A 38 -8.56 -17.56 3.62
CA VAL A 38 -9.81 -17.81 2.88
C VAL A 38 -10.26 -19.24 3.14
N ASP A 39 -11.56 -19.40 3.42
CA ASP A 39 -12.22 -20.69 3.26
C ASP A 39 -12.99 -20.72 1.94
N ALA A 40 -12.83 -21.80 1.17
CA ALA A 40 -13.49 -21.93 -0.13
C ALA A 40 -15.00 -22.20 0.02
N ASP A 41 -15.40 -22.81 1.14
CA ASP A 41 -16.79 -23.12 1.44
C ASP A 41 -17.53 -21.92 2.07
N GLU A 42 -16.80 -20.98 2.67
CA GLU A 42 -17.33 -19.77 3.34
C GLU A 42 -16.50 -18.51 2.98
N PRO A 43 -16.46 -18.11 1.69
CA PRO A 43 -15.58 -17.05 1.20
C PRO A 43 -15.85 -15.67 1.82
N GLU A 44 -17.07 -15.41 2.29
CA GLU A 44 -17.46 -14.16 2.97
C GLU A 44 -16.79 -13.97 4.33
N LYS A 45 -16.26 -15.05 4.93
CA LYS A 45 -15.49 -15.00 6.19
C LYS A 45 -14.00 -14.75 5.97
N ALA A 46 -13.57 -14.50 4.73
CA ALA A 46 -12.18 -14.24 4.41
C ALA A 46 -11.62 -13.06 5.21
N ARG A 47 -10.36 -13.19 5.65
CA ARG A 47 -9.66 -12.18 6.44
C ARG A 47 -8.35 -11.79 5.76
N VAL A 48 -8.07 -10.49 5.74
CA VAL A 48 -6.80 -9.92 5.28
C VAL A 48 -6.15 -9.16 6.42
N GLU A 49 -4.85 -9.35 6.59
CA GLU A 49 -4.02 -8.54 7.47
C GLU A 49 -2.80 -8.06 6.70
N ALA A 50 -2.55 -6.76 6.69
CA ALA A 50 -1.45 -6.15 5.94
C ALA A 50 -0.86 -4.95 6.67
N THR A 51 0.46 -4.82 6.56
CA THR A 51 1.25 -3.72 7.09
C THR A 51 2.03 -3.06 5.95
N VAL A 52 2.01 -1.73 5.92
CA VAL A 52 2.70 -0.91 4.92
C VAL A 52 3.43 0.25 5.60
N ASP A 53 4.59 0.64 5.08
CA ASP A 53 5.30 1.84 5.51
C ASP A 53 4.73 3.07 4.77
N ALA A 54 3.90 3.85 5.48
CA ALA A 54 3.27 5.05 4.93
C ALA A 54 4.26 6.13 4.49
N THR A 55 5.52 6.11 4.97
CA THR A 55 6.55 7.06 4.54
C THR A 55 7.02 6.83 3.11
N GLN A 56 6.75 5.63 2.56
CA GLN A 56 7.15 5.21 1.20
C GLN A 56 6.06 5.49 0.15
N VAL A 57 5.09 6.36 0.44
CA VAL A 57 4.02 6.69 -0.49
C VAL A 57 4.58 7.29 -1.79
N TYR A 58 4.13 6.76 -2.93
CA TYR A 58 4.52 7.25 -4.26
C TYR A 58 3.29 7.62 -5.09
N THR A 59 3.26 8.84 -5.64
CA THR A 59 2.14 9.38 -6.43
C THR A 59 2.54 9.82 -7.84
N GLY A 60 3.55 9.16 -8.42
CA GLY A 60 4.12 9.51 -9.73
C GLY A 60 5.35 10.42 -9.66
N ARG A 61 5.66 10.94 -8.47
CA ARG A 61 6.90 11.67 -8.19
C ARG A 61 7.41 11.26 -6.82
N SER A 62 8.73 11.04 -6.71
CA SER A 62 9.37 10.84 -5.41
C SER A 62 9.35 12.13 -4.60
N ALA A 63 9.13 12.02 -3.30
CA ALA A 63 9.29 13.17 -2.41
C ALA A 63 10.74 13.67 -2.51
N PRO A 64 10.96 15.00 -2.55
CA PRO A 64 12.31 15.53 -2.42
C PRO A 64 12.90 15.08 -1.07
N ALA A 65 14.21 14.81 -1.06
CA ALA A 65 14.90 14.47 0.17
C ALA A 65 14.65 15.56 1.23
N ARG A 66 14.35 15.14 2.47
CA ARG A 66 14.21 16.10 3.58
C ARG A 66 15.52 16.86 3.69
N ARG A 67 15.45 18.19 3.68
CA ARG A 67 16.63 19.03 3.94
C ARG A 67 17.11 18.72 5.36
N PRO A 68 18.42 18.51 5.59
CA PRO A 68 18.93 18.39 6.95
C PRO A 68 18.57 19.65 7.75
N PRO A 69 18.38 19.53 9.07
CA PRO A 69 18.15 20.70 9.91
C PRO A 69 19.33 21.68 9.76
N PRO A 70 19.09 23.00 9.87
CA PRO A 70 20.19 23.96 9.92
C PRO A 70 21.12 23.59 11.08
N GLN A 71 22.42 23.55 10.82
CA GLN A 71 23.41 23.49 11.90
C GLN A 71 23.41 24.85 12.58
N CYS A 72 23.13 24.89 13.88
CA CYS A 72 23.33 26.08 14.71
C CYS A 72 24.82 26.41 14.82
#